data_AF-A0A7J4GZJ1-F1
#
_entry.id   AF-A0A7J4GZJ1-F1
#
_cell.length_a   1.000
_cell.length_b   1.000
_cell.length_c   1.000
_cell.angle_alpha   90.00
_cell.angle_beta   90.00
_cell.angle_gamma   90.00
#
_symmetry.space_group_name_H-M   'P 1'
#
loop_
_entity.id
_entity.type
_entity.pdbx_description
1 polymer ?
#
loop_
_entity_poly.entity_id
_entity_poly.type
_entity_poly.pdbx_seq_one_letter_code
_entity_poly.pdbx_strand_id
1 'polypeptide(L)'
;MGVHHITWHSTASGLEDETIHAAALADVGACVRNPTLEHEMNVTATSNILETCKKHNLEKFVFVSSASVYGTQKSKIFREDQPCFPISNYG
;
A
#
# COMPACT_ATOMS: atom_id res chain seq x y z
N MET A 1 -8.44 -12.60 -4.90
CA MET A 1 -7.00 -12.88 -4.76
C MET A 1 -6.77 -13.40 -3.35
N GLY A 2 -6.18 -14.58 -3.20
CA GLY A 2 -6.04 -15.27 -1.91
C GLY A 2 -4.99 -14.60 -1.02
N VAL A 3 -5.30 -14.46 0.26
CA VAL A 3 -4.34 -14.08 1.30
C VAL A 3 -3.48 -15.30 1.59
N HIS A 4 -2.26 -15.32 1.02
CA HIS A 4 -1.26 -16.31 1.40
C HIS A 4 -0.53 -15.82 2.64
N HIS A 5 -0.47 -16.69 3.64
CA HIS A 5 0.27 -16.51 4.89
C HIS A 5 1.76 -16.38 4.58
N ILE A 6 2.31 -15.17 4.65
CA ILE A 6 3.75 -14.92 4.46
C ILE A 6 4.45 -15.28 5.77
N THR A 7 5.31 -16.29 5.72
CA THR A 7 6.17 -16.68 6.84
C THR A 7 7.53 -15.99 6.61
N TRP A 8 8.02 -15.23 7.59
CA TRP A 8 9.31 -14.55 7.50
C TRP A 8 10.46 -15.53 7.75
N HIS A 9 11.39 -15.64 6.81
CA HIS A 9 12.69 -16.24 7.00
C HIS A 9 13.75 -15.14 6.86
N SER A 10 14.53 -14.87 7.91
CA SER A 10 15.74 -14.06 7.77
C SER A 10 16.89 -14.98 7.33
N THR A 11 17.51 -14.66 6.20
CA THR A 11 18.75 -15.31 5.75
C THR A 11 19.74 -14.25 5.33
N ALA A 12 20.95 -14.40 5.89
CA ALA A 12 22.22 -13.82 5.48
C ALA A 12 22.47 -12.33 5.83
N SER A 13 23.28 -12.15 6.88
CA SER A 13 24.07 -10.94 7.13
C SER A 13 24.91 -10.57 5.91
N GLY A 14 24.50 -9.54 5.17
CA GLY A 14 25.23 -9.00 4.02
C GLY A 14 24.34 -8.44 2.89
N LEU A 15 23.04 -8.70 2.91
CA LEU A 15 22.07 -8.03 2.04
C LEU A 15 21.40 -6.89 2.82
N GLU A 16 21.29 -5.72 2.20
CA GLU A 16 20.44 -4.66 2.73
C GLU A 16 18.98 -5.16 2.63
N ASP A 17 18.33 -5.38 3.78
CA ASP A 17 16.94 -5.84 3.80
C ASP A 17 16.00 -4.72 3.33
N GLU A 18 15.17 -5.00 2.31
CA GLU A 18 14.19 -4.08 1.74
C GLU A 18 12.78 -4.60 1.96
N THR A 19 11.84 -3.72 2.32
CA THR A 19 10.42 -4.08 2.45
C THR A 19 9.64 -3.62 1.23
N ILE A 20 9.00 -4.55 0.51
CA ILE A 20 8.06 -4.24 -0.58
C ILE A 20 6.64 -4.52 -0.08
N HIS A 21 5.86 -3.46 0.13
CA HIS A 21 4.49 -3.55 0.62
C HIS A 21 3.48 -3.49 -0.53
N ALA A 22 2.99 -4.66 -0.93
CA ALA A 22 1.99 -4.84 -1.97
C ALA A 22 0.62 -5.34 -1.43
N ALA A 23 0.48 -5.44 -0.10
CA ALA A 23 -0.76 -5.92 0.52
C ALA A 23 -1.76 -4.77 0.66
N ALA A 24 -2.90 -4.91 -0.02
CA ALA A 24 -4.03 -3.98 0.06
C ALA A 24 -5.34 -4.67 -0.38
N LEU A 25 -6.48 -4.17 0.10
CA LEU A 25 -7.78 -4.39 -0.52
C LEU A 25 -7.89 -3.50 -1.77
N ALA A 26 -7.54 -4.08 -2.93
CA ALA A 26 -7.50 -3.34 -4.19
C ALA A 26 -8.84 -3.27 -4.95
N ASP A 27 -9.85 -4.01 -4.51
CA ASP A 27 -11.18 -3.98 -5.12
C ASP A 27 -11.95 -2.73 -4.64
N VAL A 28 -12.04 -1.71 -5.50
CA VAL A 28 -12.77 -0.47 -5.24
C VAL A 28 -14.21 -0.71 -4.79
N GLY A 29 -14.90 -1.68 -5.38
CA GLY A 29 -16.27 -2.03 -5.00
C GLY A 29 -16.34 -2.64 -3.60
N ALA A 30 -15.37 -3.48 -3.23
CA ALA A 30 -15.26 -4.02 -1.87
C ALA A 30 -14.96 -2.92 -0.85
N CYS A 31 -14.07 -1.99 -1.19
CA CYS A 31 -13.75 -0.82 -0.39
C CYS A 31 -14.97 0.07 -0.12
N VAL A 32 -15.80 0.30 -1.15
CA VAL A 32 -17.05 1.06 -1.01
C VAL A 32 -18.08 0.32 -0.14
N ARG A 33 -18.17 -1.02 -0.28
CA ARG A 33 -19.11 -1.82 0.52
C ARG A 33 -18.72 -1.92 2.00
N ASN A 34 -17.42 -1.89 2.31
CA ASN A 34 -16.93 -1.96 3.68
C ASN A 34 -15.74 -1.02 3.90
N PRO A 35 -16.00 0.28 4.13
CA PRO A 35 -14.95 1.29 4.27
C PRO A 35 -14.12 1.11 5.55
N THR A 36 -14.71 0.55 6.61
CA THR A 36 -13.98 0.26 7.85
C THR A 36 -12.91 -0.80 7.61
N LEU A 37 -13.26 -1.89 6.94
CA LEU A 37 -12.31 -2.95 6.62
C LEU A 37 -11.22 -2.48 5.65
N GLU A 38 -11.58 -1.66 4.66
CA GLU A 38 -10.61 -1.02 3.78
C GLU A 38 -9.61 -0.20 4.57
N HIS A 39 -10.06 0.66 5.48
CA HIS A 39 -9.20 1.49 6.30
C HIS A 39 -8.28 0.65 7.20
N GLU A 40 -8.81 -0.41 7.80
CA GLU A 40 -8.03 -1.35 8.61
C GLU A 40 -6.92 -2.02 7.77
N MET A 41 -7.24 -2.49 6.57
CA MET A 41 -6.29 -3.23 5.72
C MET A 41 -5.30 -2.34 4.97
N ASN A 42 -5.71 -1.17 4.49
CA ASN A 42 -4.89 -0.32 3.63
C ASN A 42 -4.15 0.75 4.43
N VAL A 43 -4.78 1.32 5.46
CA VAL A 43 -4.19 2.44 6.23
C VAL A 43 -3.56 1.93 7.53
N THR A 44 -4.35 1.27 8.38
CA THR A 44 -3.87 0.85 9.71
C THR A 44 -2.80 -0.22 9.60
N ALA A 45 -2.98 -1.24 8.75
CA ALA A 45 -1.97 -2.27 8.54
C ALA A 45 -0.66 -1.70 7.95
N THR A 46 -0.75 -0.75 7.00
CA THR A 46 0.44 -0.06 6.48
C THR A 46 1.18 0.70 7.57
N SER A 47 0.48 1.41 8.46
CA SER A 47 1.09 2.07 9.61
C SER A 47 1.79 1.07 10.53
N ASN A 48 1.19 -0.09 10.78
CA ASN A 48 1.78 -1.14 11.62
C ASN A 48 3.06 -1.72 10.99
N ILE A 49 3.09 -1.89 9.66
CA ILE A 49 4.28 -2.34 8.94
C ILE A 49 5.38 -1.28 9.04
N LEU A 50 5.08 0.00 8.82
CA LEU A 50 6.05 1.09 8.95
C LEU A 50 6.67 1.16 10.36
N GLU A 51 5.85 1.02 11.40
CA GLU A 51 6.34 0.93 12.78
C GLU A 51 7.22 -0.30 13.02
N THR A 52 6.94 -1.40 12.33
CA THR A 52 7.77 -2.61 12.39
C THR A 52 9.10 -2.39 11.68
N CYS A 53 9.10 -1.83 10.47
CA CYS A 53 10.32 -1.45 9.74
C CYS A 53 11.20 -0.54 10.60
N LYS A 54 10.61 0.47 11.26
CA LYS A 54 11.30 1.36 12.19
C LYS A 54 11.93 0.62 13.37
N LYS A 55 11.22 -0.32 14.02
CA LYS A 55 11.74 -1.11 15.15
C LYS A 55 12.91 -2.02 14.75
N HIS A 56 12.94 -2.46 13.48
CA HIS A 56 13.97 -3.34 12.94
C HIS A 56 15.09 -2.59 12.20
N ASN A 57 15.08 -1.25 12.19
CA ASN A 57 16.02 -0.41 11.44
C ASN A 57 16.06 -0.75 9.94
N LEU A 58 14.90 -1.07 9.35
CA LEU A 58 14.75 -1.23 7.90
C LEU A 58 14.57 0.15 7.27
N GLU A 59 15.60 0.62 6.55
CA GLU A 59 15.63 1.97 5.99
C GLU A 59 14.91 2.09 4.64
N LYS A 60 14.74 0.98 3.93
CA LYS A 60 14.18 0.95 2.58
C LYS A 60 12.79 0.33 2.57
N PHE A 61 11.82 1.14 2.15
CA PHE A 61 10.40 0.75 2.07
C PHE A 61 9.81 1.19 0.72
N VAL A 62 9.30 0.22 -0.04
CA VAL A 62 8.59 0.47 -1.30
C VAL A 62 7.10 0.22 -1.09
N PHE A 63 6.29 1.25 -1.27
CA PHE A 63 4.83 1.17 -1.22
C PHE A 63 4.24 1.08 -2.63
N VAL A 64 3.39 0.08 -2.87
CA VAL A 64 2.64 -0.03 -4.13
C VAL A 64 1.40 0.86 -4.07
N SER A 65 1.53 2.10 -4.55
CA SER A 65 0.39 3.01 -4.76
C SER A 65 -0.37 2.69 -6.06
N SER A 66 -1.43 3.45 -6.35
CA SER A 66 -2.31 3.26 -7.50
C SER A 66 -2.60 4.60 -8.18
N ALA A 67 -2.81 4.58 -9.50
CA ALA A 67 -3.25 5.77 -10.24
C ALA A 67 -4.64 6.29 -9.81
N SER A 68 -5.38 5.53 -8.99
CA SER A 68 -6.65 5.95 -8.40
C SER A 68 -6.53 7.21 -7.53
N VAL A 69 -5.34 7.53 -7.02
CA VAL A 69 -5.07 8.78 -6.26
C VAL A 69 -5.38 10.03 -7.08
N TYR A 70 -5.30 9.96 -8.41
CA TYR A 70 -5.55 11.10 -9.31
C TYR A 70 -7.02 11.28 -9.67
N GLY A 71 -7.89 10.31 -9.35
CA GLY A 71 -9.31 10.36 -9.67
C GLY A 71 -9.63 10.47 -11.17
N THR A 72 -10.62 11.29 -11.51
CA THR A 72 -11.06 11.48 -12.90
C THR A 72 -10.40 12.71 -13.52
N GLN A 73 -9.73 12.54 -14.65
CA GLN A 73 -9.15 13.64 -15.43
C GLN A 73 -9.64 13.64 -16.88
N LYS A 74 -9.61 14.81 -17.51
CA LYS A 74 -9.92 14.96 -18.95
C LYS A 74 -8.77 14.46 -19.84
N SER A 75 -7.53 14.56 -19.35
CA SER A 75 -6.33 14.06 -20.02
C SER A 75 -6.17 12.55 -19.77
N LYS A 76 -5.59 11.83 -20.74
CA LYS A 76 -5.22 10.40 -20.59
C LYS A 76 -3.80 10.19 -20.05
N ILE A 77 -3.06 11.26 -19.79
CA ILE A 77 -1.68 11.23 -19.30
C ILE A 77 -1.68 11.77 -17.86
N PHE A 78 -1.31 10.89 -16.92
CA PHE A 78 -1.07 11.25 -15.52
C PHE A 78 0.38 11.69 -15.34
N ARG A 79 0.61 12.61 -14.42
CA ARG A 79 1.94 13.05 -14.00
C ARG A 79 2.01 13.04 -12.48
N GLU A 80 3.17 12.72 -11.94
CA GLU A 80 3.41 12.60 -10.50
C GLU A 80 3.39 13.94 -9.75
N ASP A 81 3.49 15.06 -10.48
CA ASP A 81 3.34 16.42 -9.94
C ASP A 81 1.88 16.91 -9.90
N GLN A 82 0.93 16.10 -10.35
CA GLN A 82 -0.49 16.46 -10.31
C GLN A 82 -1.07 16.32 -8.91
N PRO A 83 -2.05 17.17 -8.54
CA PRO A 83 -2.79 16.99 -7.30
C PRO A 83 -3.52 15.64 -7.25
N CYS A 84 -3.53 15.02 -6.06
CA CYS A 84 -4.35 13.85 -5.78
C CYS A 84 -5.79 14.28 -5.46
N PHE A 85 -6.76 13.76 -6.22
CA PHE A 85 -8.19 13.98 -6.04
C PHE A 85 -8.94 12.65 -6.20
N PRO A 86 -8.76 11.69 -5.28
CA PRO A 86 -9.38 10.38 -5.41
C PRO A 86 -10.91 10.48 -5.35
N ILE A 87 -11.57 9.55 -6.05
CA ILE A 87 -13.04 9.48 -6.15
C ILE A 87 -13.64 8.31 -5.36
N SER A 88 -12.81 7.58 -4.61
CA SER A 88 -13.20 6.42 -3.82
C SER A 88 -12.23 6.26 -2.65
N ASN A 89 -12.66 5.62 -1.56
CA ASN A 89 -11.82 5.38 -0.38
C ASN A 89 -10.53 4.56 -0.65
N TYR A 90 -10.50 3.78 -1.74
CA TYR A 90 -9.31 3.03 -2.16
C TYR A 90 -8.18 3.94 -2.68
N GLY A 91 -8.53 5.07 -3.31
CA GLY A 91 -7.56 6.01 -3.87
C GLY A 91 -7.24 7.10 -2.86
#